data_AF-A0A1Y2M4C9-F1
#
_entry.id   AF-A0A1Y2M4C9-F1
#
_cell.length_a   1.000
_cell.length_b   1.000
_cell.length_c   1.000
_cell.angle_alpha   90.00
_cell.angle_beta   90.00
_cell.angle_gamma   90.00
#
_symmetry.space_group_name_H-M   'P 1'
#
loop_
_entity.id
_entity.type
_entity.pdbx_description
1 polymer ?
#
loop_
_entity_poly.entity_id
_entity_poly.type
_entity_poly.pdbx_seq_one_letter_code
_entity_poly.pdbx_strand_id
1 'polypeptide(L)'
;MLIQRTGGRLEKYCSHAYTHATKKGIKSLPAVLKGSDMVTYETFESLGMRVDIRPELEIDSSKWYYDSEDEDRLFGSHRIGVILTPTTGTSMGENCGFEEIFADFKHEKLRVKWLNSPIHENKNLQYNWIAYGNQAELDWTYSFCVLLVTIPPLTERMKILEMLDRPN
;
A
#
# COMPACT_ATOMS: atom_id res chain seq x y z
N MET A 1 -22.17 9.56 -11.12
CA MET A 1 -21.36 8.33 -11.04
C MET A 1 -20.52 8.23 -12.30
N LEU A 2 -19.20 8.49 -12.25
CA LEU A 2 -18.34 8.44 -13.44
C LEU A 2 -18.05 6.97 -13.77
N ILE A 3 -18.52 6.50 -14.93
CA ILE A 3 -18.23 5.15 -15.41
C ILE A 3 -16.75 5.10 -15.83
N GLN A 4 -15.91 4.42 -15.04
CA GLN A 4 -14.52 4.14 -15.43
C GLN A 4 -14.48 3.17 -16.61
N ARG A 5 -14.24 3.71 -17.82
CA ARG A 5 -14.21 2.90 -19.06
C ARG A 5 -12.96 2.04 -19.18
N THR A 6 -11.82 2.55 -18.73
CA THR A 6 -10.49 1.93 -18.90
C THR A 6 -10.09 1.00 -17.75
N GLY A 7 -10.94 0.81 -16.74
CA GLY A 7 -10.57 0.13 -15.49
C GLY A 7 -9.69 1.03 -14.60
N GLY A 8 -8.95 0.42 -13.69
CA GLY A 8 -7.99 1.11 -12.83
C GLY A 8 -7.79 0.42 -11.49
N ARG A 9 -7.23 1.17 -10.53
CA ARG A 9 -7.00 0.73 -9.16
C ARG A 9 -7.77 1.62 -8.20
N LEU A 10 -8.46 0.99 -7.26
CA LEU A 10 -9.17 1.64 -6.17
C LEU A 10 -8.55 1.19 -4.86
N GLU A 11 -8.24 2.13 -3.97
CA GLU A 11 -7.54 1.83 -2.74
C GLU A 11 -8.29 2.32 -1.51
N LYS A 12 -8.15 1.56 -0.43
CA LYS A 12 -8.76 1.84 0.86
C LYS A 12 -7.76 1.55 1.96
N TYR A 13 -7.53 2.53 2.83
CA TYR A 13 -6.87 2.30 4.11
C TYR A 13 -7.76 1.42 5.00
N CYS A 14 -7.16 0.40 5.59
CA CYS A 14 -7.81 -0.40 6.60
C CYS A 14 -8.21 0.46 7.81
N SER A 15 -9.46 0.29 8.23
CA SER A 15 -10.05 1.07 9.33
C SER A 15 -9.58 0.56 10.68
N HIS A 16 -9.07 -0.67 10.74
CA HIS A 16 -8.48 -1.26 11.94
C HIS A 16 -6.97 -1.47 11.80
N ALA A 17 -6.28 -1.48 12.93
CA ALA A 17 -4.89 -1.89 13.02
C ALA A 17 -4.77 -3.40 12.77
N TYR A 18 -4.08 -3.77 11.69
CA TYR A 18 -3.69 -5.15 11.40
C TYR A 18 -2.18 -5.28 11.52
N THR A 19 -1.68 -6.40 12.03
CA THR A 19 -0.25 -6.69 12.21
C THR A 19 0.46 -7.07 10.90
N HIS A 20 0.22 -6.27 9.85
CA HIS A 20 0.62 -6.48 8.46
C HIS A 20 2.13 -6.41 8.21
N ALA A 21 2.92 -5.95 9.18
CA ALA A 21 4.39 -5.95 9.15
C ALA A 21 5.02 -7.09 9.99
N THR A 22 4.24 -8.13 10.37
CA THR A 22 4.76 -9.29 11.12
C THR A 22 4.50 -10.60 10.38
N LYS A 23 5.41 -11.57 10.46
CA LYS A 23 5.23 -12.88 9.82
C LYS A 23 3.91 -13.56 10.21
N LYS A 24 3.50 -13.44 11.47
CA LYS A 24 2.26 -14.05 11.98
C LYS A 24 1.02 -13.30 11.47
N GLY A 25 1.05 -11.96 11.50
CA GLY A 25 -0.06 -11.14 11.03
C GLY A 25 -0.30 -11.27 9.53
N ILE A 26 0.78 -11.29 8.73
CA ILE A 26 0.70 -11.51 7.28
C ILE A 26 0.00 -12.83 6.96
N LYS A 27 0.36 -13.92 7.65
CA LYS A 27 -0.27 -15.23 7.45
C LYS A 27 -1.75 -15.28 7.86
N SER A 28 -2.19 -14.35 8.70
CA SER A 28 -3.57 -14.29 9.19
C SER A 28 -4.50 -13.47 8.29
N LEU A 29 -3.95 -12.66 7.40
CA LEU A 29 -4.72 -11.90 6.40
C LEU A 29 -4.99 -12.79 5.18
N PRO A 30 -6.19 -12.72 4.58
CA PRO A 30 -7.32 -11.81 4.87
C PRO A 30 -8.26 -12.28 5.99
N ALA A 31 -8.10 -13.49 6.53
CA ALA A 31 -9.08 -14.13 7.43
C ALA A 31 -9.42 -13.35 8.72
N VAL A 32 -8.55 -12.46 9.16
CA VAL A 32 -8.75 -11.63 10.37
C VAL A 32 -9.30 -10.23 10.08
N LEU A 33 -9.64 -9.89 8.84
CA LEU A 33 -10.28 -8.62 8.50
C LEU A 33 -11.60 -8.46 9.27
N LYS A 34 -11.94 -7.21 9.62
CA LYS A 34 -13.12 -6.89 10.42
C LYS A 34 -13.88 -5.68 9.86
N GLY A 35 -15.15 -5.60 10.22
CA GLY A 35 -16.00 -4.44 9.94
C GLY A 35 -16.01 -4.07 8.45
N SER A 36 -15.86 -2.77 8.17
CA SER A 36 -15.88 -2.24 6.80
C SER A 36 -14.75 -2.78 5.92
N ASP A 37 -13.63 -3.22 6.49
CA ASP A 37 -12.50 -3.78 5.73
C ASP A 37 -12.88 -5.15 5.16
N MET A 38 -13.47 -6.01 6.00
CA MET A 38 -13.99 -7.32 5.56
C MET A 38 -15.11 -7.16 4.55
N VAL A 39 -16.07 -6.26 4.80
CA VAL A 39 -17.17 -5.99 3.86
C VAL A 39 -16.62 -5.55 2.50
N THR A 40 -15.62 -4.66 2.48
CA THR A 40 -14.99 -4.21 1.24
C THR A 40 -14.30 -5.37 0.52
N TYR A 41 -13.50 -6.16 1.24
CA TYR A 41 -12.79 -7.32 0.70
C TYR A 41 -13.76 -8.32 0.05
N GLU A 42 -14.75 -8.80 0.80
CA GLU A 42 -15.72 -9.80 0.35
C GLU A 42 -16.63 -9.30 -0.78
N THR A 43 -17.02 -8.02 -0.74
CA THR A 43 -17.85 -7.44 -1.82
C THR A 43 -17.12 -7.45 -3.15
N PHE A 44 -15.85 -7.06 -3.17
CA PHE A 44 -15.10 -7.01 -4.43
C PHE A 44 -14.67 -8.41 -4.89
N GLU A 45 -14.27 -9.29 -3.98
CA GLU A 45 -13.95 -10.68 -4.30
C GLU A 45 -15.18 -11.43 -4.86
N SER A 46 -16.37 -11.28 -4.26
CA SER A 46 -17.61 -11.90 -4.77
C SER A 46 -18.07 -11.38 -6.13
N LEU A 47 -17.68 -10.15 -6.49
CA LEU A 47 -17.87 -9.58 -7.83
C LEU A 47 -16.79 -10.05 -8.84
N GLY A 48 -15.91 -10.98 -8.44
CA GLY A 48 -14.83 -11.50 -9.27
C GLY A 48 -13.69 -10.50 -9.51
N MET A 49 -13.59 -9.45 -8.69
CA MET A 49 -12.49 -8.49 -8.76
C MET A 49 -11.36 -8.96 -7.85
N ARG A 50 -10.12 -8.71 -8.28
CA ARG A 50 -8.94 -9.02 -7.49
C ARG A 50 -8.75 -7.97 -6.39
N VAL A 51 -8.71 -8.42 -5.13
CA VAL A 51 -8.37 -7.59 -3.98
C VAL A 51 -7.05 -8.05 -3.36
N ASP A 52 -6.03 -7.20 -3.43
CA ASP A 52 -4.76 -7.44 -2.77
C ASP A 52 -4.69 -6.67 -1.44
N ILE A 53 -4.10 -7.29 -0.41
CA ILE A 53 -3.74 -6.59 0.83
C ILE A 53 -2.26 -6.21 0.74
N ARG A 54 -1.94 -4.93 0.84
CA ARG A 54 -0.59 -4.39 0.67
C ARG A 54 -0.21 -3.43 1.82
N PRO A 55 1.09 -3.20 2.07
CA PRO A 55 1.55 -2.12 2.92
C PRO A 55 1.73 -0.84 2.10
N GLU A 56 1.20 0.30 2.53
CA GLU A 56 1.52 1.62 1.98
C GLU A 56 2.48 2.33 2.93
N LEU A 57 3.64 2.75 2.44
CA LEU A 57 4.65 3.42 3.26
C LEU A 57 4.23 4.86 3.54
N GLU A 58 4.35 5.26 4.80
CA GLU A 58 4.25 6.66 5.17
C GLU A 58 5.55 7.37 4.80
N ILE A 59 5.47 8.29 3.86
CA ILE A 59 6.60 9.16 3.53
C ILE A 59 6.37 10.50 4.22
N ASP A 60 7.07 10.70 5.34
CA ASP A 60 7.08 11.99 6.02
C ASP A 60 8.07 12.93 5.31
N SER A 61 7.53 13.94 4.63
CA SER A 61 8.35 14.91 3.89
C SER A 61 9.27 15.72 4.79
N SER A 62 8.88 15.94 6.04
CA SER A 62 9.65 16.74 6.98
C SER A 62 10.95 16.08 7.44
N LYS A 63 11.08 14.77 7.24
CA LYS A 63 12.28 13.99 7.58
C LYS A 63 13.42 14.11 6.57
N TRP A 64 13.17 14.73 5.42
CA TRP A 64 14.10 14.70 4.31
C TRP A 64 14.39 16.11 3.79
N TYR A 65 15.66 16.44 3.61
CA TYR A 65 16.08 17.66 2.95
C TYR A 65 16.13 17.42 1.44
N TYR A 66 15.05 17.76 0.74
CA TYR A 66 14.99 17.74 -0.72
C TYR A 66 15.28 19.11 -1.31
N ASP A 67 15.83 19.14 -2.53
CA ASP A 67 15.66 20.30 -3.40
C ASP A 67 14.23 20.29 -3.95
N SER A 68 13.64 21.47 -4.14
CA SER A 68 12.22 21.69 -4.45
C SER A 68 11.70 20.90 -5.67
N GLU A 69 12.56 20.57 -6.63
CA GLU A 69 12.17 19.78 -7.81
C GLU A 69 11.98 18.27 -7.52
N ASP A 70 12.59 17.74 -6.46
CA ASP A 70 12.45 16.33 -6.05
C ASP A 70 11.23 16.09 -5.16
N GLU A 71 10.76 17.10 -4.43
CA GLU A 71 9.55 17.01 -3.60
C GLU A 71 8.33 16.58 -4.43
N ASP A 72 8.04 17.26 -5.55
CA ASP A 72 6.86 16.98 -6.36
C ASP A 72 6.85 15.56 -6.97
N ARG A 73 8.03 15.00 -7.27
CA ARG A 73 8.19 13.64 -7.80
C ARG A 73 8.05 12.56 -6.73
N LEU A 74 8.46 12.85 -5.50
CA LEU A 74 8.49 11.88 -4.41
C LEU A 74 7.17 11.84 -3.64
N PHE A 75 6.53 12.99 -3.41
CA PHE A 75 5.29 13.10 -2.64
C PHE A 75 4.02 13.01 -3.47
N GLY A 76 4.11 13.16 -4.80
CA GLY A 76 2.97 13.01 -5.70
C GLY A 76 2.55 11.55 -5.97
N SER A 77 3.32 10.57 -5.49
CA SER A 77 3.08 9.14 -5.75
C SER A 77 3.13 8.29 -4.47
N HIS A 78 2.14 7.43 -4.28
CA HIS A 78 2.08 6.52 -3.13
C HIS A 78 3.01 5.33 -3.34
N ARG A 79 3.79 4.98 -2.30
CA ARG A 79 4.69 3.83 -2.34
C ARG A 79 4.03 2.64 -1.68
N ILE A 80 3.58 1.73 -2.52
CA ILE A 80 2.81 0.57 -2.10
C ILE A 80 3.67 -0.65 -2.28
N GLY A 81 3.90 -1.40 -1.21
CA GLY A 81 4.64 -2.65 -1.26
C GLY A 81 3.99 -3.61 -2.24
N VAL A 82 4.81 -4.28 -3.05
CA VAL A 82 4.33 -5.29 -4.03
C VAL A 82 3.67 -6.47 -3.33
N ILE A 83 4.12 -6.77 -2.11
CA ILE A 83 3.54 -7.79 -1.22
C ILE A 83 3.63 -7.30 0.22
N LEU A 84 2.84 -7.92 1.10
CA LEU A 84 3.06 -7.79 2.53
C LEU A 84 4.42 -8.37 2.90
N THR A 85 5.23 -7.55 3.56
CA THR A 85 6.56 -7.94 4.04
C THR A 85 6.67 -7.66 5.53
N PRO A 86 7.30 -8.56 6.31
CA PRO A 86 7.65 -8.25 7.68
C PRO A 86 8.53 -7.00 7.73
N THR A 87 8.57 -6.34 8.89
CA THR A 87 9.50 -5.24 9.14
C THR A 87 10.92 -5.67 8.73
N THR A 88 11.53 -4.86 7.89
CA THR A 88 12.89 -5.08 7.39
C THR A 88 13.71 -3.83 7.62
N GLY A 89 15.02 -3.92 7.41
CA GLY A 89 15.86 -2.75 7.47
C GLY A 89 17.20 -2.97 6.80
N THR A 90 17.91 -1.88 6.63
CA THR A 90 19.16 -1.85 5.88
C THR A 90 20.20 -0.93 6.53
N SER A 91 21.44 -1.03 6.09
CA SER A 91 22.54 -0.17 6.52
C SER A 91 23.12 0.55 5.31
N MET A 92 23.27 1.87 5.40
CA MET A 92 23.66 2.73 4.29
C MET A 92 24.70 3.77 4.74
N GLY A 93 25.37 4.42 3.79
CA GLY A 93 26.26 5.54 4.07
C GLY A 93 25.48 6.84 4.28
N GLU A 94 26.10 7.84 4.92
CA GLU A 94 25.52 9.17 5.21
C GLU A 94 24.99 9.91 3.97
N ASN A 95 25.54 9.62 2.78
CA ASN A 95 25.17 10.28 1.52
C ASN A 95 24.23 9.44 0.63
N CYS A 96 23.54 8.44 1.18
CA CYS A 96 22.61 7.63 0.42
C CYS A 96 21.29 8.38 0.17
N GLY A 97 20.86 8.42 -1.10
CA GLY A 97 19.60 9.04 -1.48
C GLY A 97 18.37 8.25 -1.05
N PHE A 98 17.20 8.89 -1.07
CA PHE A 98 15.94 8.28 -0.68
C PHE A 98 15.63 6.96 -1.40
N GLU A 99 15.87 6.89 -2.71
CA GLU A 99 15.65 5.67 -3.49
C GLU A 99 16.60 4.52 -3.08
N GLU A 100 17.81 4.84 -2.62
CA GLU A 100 18.75 3.83 -2.13
C GLU A 100 18.30 3.28 -0.78
N ILE A 101 17.79 4.15 0.10
CA ILE A 101 17.28 3.75 1.42
C ILE A 101 16.14 2.75 1.27
N PHE A 102 15.23 2.96 0.33
CA PHE A 102 14.08 2.09 0.11
C PHE A 102 14.28 1.02 -0.97
N ALA A 103 15.50 0.83 -1.47
CA ALA A 103 15.79 -0.14 -2.53
C ALA A 103 15.43 -1.58 -2.12
N ASP A 104 15.65 -1.94 -0.86
CA ASP A 104 15.34 -3.28 -0.33
C ASP A 104 13.83 -3.48 -0.05
N PHE A 105 13.08 -2.39 0.07
CA PHE A 105 11.63 -2.46 0.19
C PHE A 105 11.01 -2.56 -1.20
N LYS A 106 10.57 -3.76 -1.60
CA LYS A 106 9.94 -3.97 -2.91
C LYS A 106 8.58 -3.25 -2.98
N HIS A 107 8.54 -2.12 -3.68
CA HIS A 107 7.35 -1.28 -3.83
C HIS A 107 7.13 -0.79 -5.26
N GLU A 108 5.91 -0.33 -5.52
CA GLU A 108 5.51 0.34 -6.74
C GLU A 108 5.06 1.77 -6.41
N LYS A 109 5.38 2.71 -7.30
CA LYS A 109 4.82 4.08 -7.27
C LYS A 109 3.51 4.07 -8.03
N LEU A 110 2.39 4.11 -7.32
CA LEU A 110 1.07 4.00 -7.91
C LEU A 110 0.31 5.32 -7.82
N ARG A 111 -0.34 5.69 -8.93
CA ARG A 111 -1.35 6.76 -8.96
C ARG A 111 -2.72 6.14 -8.78
N VAL A 112 -3.28 6.31 -7.59
CA VAL A 112 -4.45 5.58 -7.13
C VAL A 112 -5.54 6.53 -6.66
N LYS A 113 -6.77 6.01 -6.63
CA LYS A 113 -7.91 6.74 -6.05
C LYS A 113 -8.20 6.17 -4.69
N TRP A 114 -8.13 7.02 -3.67
CA TRP A 114 -8.41 6.65 -2.30
C TRP A 114 -9.89 6.77 -1.96
N LEU A 115 -10.44 5.77 -1.28
CA LEU A 115 -11.79 5.78 -0.73
C LEU A 115 -11.88 6.51 0.61
N ASN A 116 -10.78 6.57 1.36
CA ASN A 116 -10.69 7.17 2.67
C ASN A 116 -9.28 7.71 2.96
N SER A 117 -9.15 8.41 4.07
CA SER A 117 -7.86 8.86 4.61
C SER A 117 -7.30 7.82 5.60
N PRO A 118 -5.98 7.78 5.80
CA PRO A 118 -5.36 6.90 6.78
C PRO A 118 -5.76 7.30 8.22
N ILE A 119 -5.76 6.31 9.12
CA ILE A 119 -5.95 6.50 10.57
C ILE A 119 -4.58 6.31 11.22
N HIS A 120 -4.07 7.36 11.88
CA HIS A 120 -2.70 7.42 12.37
C HIS A 120 -2.34 6.26 13.32
N GLU A 121 -3.30 5.83 14.14
CA GLU A 121 -3.14 4.77 15.14
C GLU A 121 -3.01 3.37 14.51
N ASN A 122 -3.33 3.21 13.22
CA ASN A 122 -3.28 1.92 12.52
C ASN A 122 -1.92 1.63 11.85
N LYS A 123 -0.91 2.46 12.12
CA LYS A 123 0.44 2.32 11.59
C LYS A 123 1.19 1.14 12.21
N ASN A 124 2.02 0.48 11.39
CA ASN A 124 3.02 -0.46 11.86
C ASN A 124 4.42 -0.01 11.44
N LEU A 125 5.43 -0.28 12.26
CA LEU A 125 6.82 -0.12 11.86
C LEU A 125 7.12 -1.03 10.68
N GLN A 126 7.51 -0.48 9.53
CA GLN A 126 7.66 -1.23 8.30
C GLN A 126 9.12 -1.33 7.85
N TYR A 127 9.86 -0.25 8.01
CA TYR A 127 11.22 -0.15 7.51
C TYR A 127 12.08 0.67 8.47
N ASN A 128 13.31 0.24 8.71
CA ASN A 128 14.31 1.02 9.44
C ASN A 128 15.62 1.04 8.65
N TRP A 129 16.42 2.08 8.85
CA TRP A 129 17.76 2.12 8.28
C TRP A 129 18.73 2.74 9.26
N ILE A 130 19.97 2.29 9.16
CA ILE A 130 21.10 2.87 9.89
C ILE A 130 21.98 3.59 8.88
N ALA A 131 22.19 4.89 9.06
CA ALA A 131 23.13 5.68 8.28
C ALA A 131 24.47 5.75 9.01
N TYR A 132 25.54 5.33 8.34
CA TYR A 132 26.91 5.38 8.83
C TYR A 132 27.67 6.52 8.16
N GLY A 133 28.19 7.42 8.98
CA GLY A 133 28.86 8.63 8.56
C GLY A 133 29.83 9.17 9.61
N ASN A 134 29.89 10.49 9.73
CA ASN A 134 30.57 11.16 10.83
C ASN A 134 29.91 10.82 12.19
N GLN A 135 28.61 10.59 12.20
CA GLN A 135 27.84 10.07 13.34
C GLN A 135 26.89 8.97 12.85
N ALA A 136 26.69 7.93 13.67
CA ALA A 136 25.73 6.89 13.34
C ALA A 136 24.32 7.36 13.70
N GLU A 137 23.41 7.27 12.73
CA GLU A 137 22.00 7.64 12.89
C GLU A 137 21.11 6.43 12.61
N LEU A 138 20.03 6.29 13.38
CA LEU A 138 18.98 5.29 13.17
C LEU A 138 17.67 6.02 12.94
N ASP A 139 17.02 5.72 11.83
CA ASP A 139 15.68 6.24 11.53
C ASP A 139 14.80 5.11 10.95
N TRP A 140 13.51 5.39 10.87
CA TRP A 140 12.49 4.43 10.50
C TRP A 140 11.27 5.10 9.87
N THR A 141 10.51 4.29 9.16
CA THR A 141 9.20 4.64 8.65
C THR A 141 8.15 3.57 8.96
N TYR A 142 6.91 4.05 9.03
CA TYR A 142 5.72 3.25 9.25
C TYR A 142 5.03 2.92 7.92
N SER A 143 4.10 1.97 7.99
CA SER A 143 3.17 1.69 6.91
C SER A 143 1.75 1.53 7.42
N PHE A 144 0.81 1.69 6.50
CA PHE A 144 -0.60 1.37 6.69
C PHE A 144 -0.95 0.08 5.94
N CYS A 145 -1.90 -0.68 6.48
CA CYS A 145 -2.51 -1.79 5.75
C CYS A 145 -3.54 -1.22 4.78
N VAL A 146 -3.44 -1.58 3.50
CA VAL A 146 -4.35 -1.10 2.46
C VAL A 146 -4.97 -2.26 1.68
N LEU A 147 -6.23 -2.09 1.29
CA LEU A 147 -6.90 -2.93 0.31
C LEU A 147 -6.75 -2.29 -1.06
N LEU A 148 -6.10 -2.99 -1.98
CA LEU A 148 -5.93 -2.61 -3.37
C LEU A 148 -6.87 -3.43 -4.24
N VAL A 149 -7.90 -2.78 -4.78
CA VAL A 149 -8.88 -3.41 -5.67
C VAL A 149 -8.51 -3.10 -7.12
N THR A 150 -8.32 -4.15 -7.92
CA THR A 150 -8.11 -4.02 -9.36
C THR A 150 -9.46 -4.01 -10.07
N ILE A 151 -9.84 -2.86 -10.62
CA ILE A 151 -11.09 -2.67 -11.36
C ILE A 151 -10.84 -2.98 -12.83
N PRO A 152 -11.45 -4.03 -13.40
CA PRO A 152 -11.28 -4.33 -14.81
C PRO A 152 -11.96 -3.28 -15.71
N PRO A 153 -11.52 -3.15 -16.96
CA PRO A 153 -12.18 -2.32 -17.96
C PRO A 153 -13.67 -2.64 -18.09
N LEU A 154 -14.47 -1.66 -18.52
CA LEU A 154 -15.92 -1.84 -18.62
C LEU A 154 -16.30 -3.04 -19.50
N THR A 155 -15.60 -3.23 -20.61
CA THR A 155 -15.83 -4.35 -21.54
C THR A 155 -15.67 -5.71 -20.87
N GLU A 156 -14.72 -5.85 -19.95
CA GLU A 156 -14.52 -7.09 -19.18
C GLU A 156 -15.57 -7.24 -18.08
N ARG A 157 -15.94 -6.15 -17.41
CA ARG A 157 -17.00 -6.16 -16.39
C ARG A 157 -18.35 -6.59 -16.96
N MET A 158 -18.70 -6.13 -18.16
CA MET A 158 -19.92 -6.58 -18.84
C MET A 158 -19.89 -8.08 -19.10
N LYS A 159 -18.75 -8.65 -19.53
CA LYS A 159 -18.61 -10.10 -19.70
C LYS A 159 -18.75 -10.86 -18.38
N ILE A 160 -18.17 -10.35 -17.28
CA ILE A 160 -18.30 -10.98 -15.96
C ILE A 160 -19.77 -11.00 -15.51
N LEU A 161 -20.49 -9.89 -15.70
CA LEU A 161 -21.92 -9.82 -15.38
C LEU A 161 -22.74 -10.79 -16.23
N GLU A 162 -22.47 -10.86 -17.54
CA GLU A 162 -23.11 -11.82 -18.45
C GLU A 162 -22.80 -13.29 -18.08
N MET A 163 -21.66 -13.57 -17.44
CA MET A 163 -21.32 -14.91 -16.96
C MET A 163 -22.01 -15.25 -15.64
N LEU A 164 -22.18 -14.27 -14.75
CA LEU A 164 -22.89 -14.43 -13.48
C LEU A 164 -24.40 -14.60 -13.66
N ASP A 165 -24.99 -13.98 -14.68
CA ASP A 165 -26.43 -14.07 -14.98
C ASP A 165 -26.82 -15.34 -15.75
N ARG A 166 -25.88 -16.22 -16.11
CA ARG A 166 -26.23 -17.52 -16.71
C ARG A 166 -26.66 -18.49 -15.61
N PRO A 167 -27.92 -18.98 -15.62
CA PRO A 167 -28.31 -20.05 -14.71
C PRO A 167 -27.49 -21.30 -15.03
N ASN A 168 -26.96 -21.94 -13.98
CA ASN A 168 -26.32 -23.26 -14.05
C ASN A 168 -27.28 -24.33 -14.58
#